data_AF-A0A0K0XEN1-F1
#
_entry.id   AF-A0A0K0XEN1-F1
#
_cell.length_a   1.000
_cell.length_b   1.000
_cell.length_c   1.000
_cell.angle_alpha   90.00
_cell.angle_beta   90.00
_cell.angle_gamma   90.00
#
_symmetry.space_group_name_H-M   'P 1'
#
loop_
_entity.id
_entity.type
_entity.pdbx_description
1 polymer ?
#
loop_
_entity_poly.entity_id
_entity_poly.type
_entity_poly.pdbx_seq_one_letter_code
_entity_poly.pdbx_strand_id
1 'polypeptide(L)'
;MIATHPAHLRALAGALCLAATTATATALAAPARADQYDFVAMLDNEGVYYSSITDVIDQGKMACRMLRSGAGMPTTLDYVAGGGYAPYETAVVVASAAMNMCPDVLPTVRAFLGGGSTADA
;
A
#
# COMPACT_ATOMS: atom_id res chain seq x y z
N MET A 1 29.47 29.49 43.88
CA MET A 1 28.51 28.79 44.75
C MET A 1 27.46 29.79 45.22
N ILE A 2 26.17 29.45 45.05
CA ILE A 2 25.06 29.73 45.97
C ILE A 2 24.83 31.24 46.28
N ALA A 3 23.98 31.97 45.57
CA ALA A 3 22.50 31.97 45.56
C ALA A 3 21.85 32.31 46.92
N THR A 4 21.43 33.56 47.09
CA THR A 4 20.23 33.97 47.85
C THR A 4 19.75 35.35 47.38
N HIS A 5 18.50 35.40 46.91
CA HIS A 5 17.72 36.59 46.49
C HIS A 5 17.09 37.25 47.75
N PRO A 6 16.61 38.52 47.74
CA PRO A 6 15.27 38.78 47.18
C PRO A 6 14.98 40.20 46.62
N ALA A 7 13.90 40.23 45.83
CA ALA A 7 12.88 41.29 45.74
C ALA A 7 13.19 42.61 45.01
N HIS A 8 13.10 42.59 43.68
CA HIS A 8 12.49 43.67 42.89
C HIS A 8 11.70 43.00 41.74
N LEU A 9 10.49 42.51 42.00
CA LEU A 9 9.25 43.28 41.97
C LEU A 9 9.03 43.95 40.60
N ARG A 10 7.98 43.47 39.93
CA ARG A 10 7.31 43.99 38.72
C ARG A 10 7.79 43.44 37.38
N ALA A 11 6.83 42.86 36.66
CA ALA A 11 6.84 42.50 35.24
C ALA A 11 7.40 41.11 34.86
N LEU A 12 6.83 40.06 35.44
CA LEU A 12 6.73 38.74 34.79
C LEU A 12 5.25 38.37 34.70
N ALA A 13 4.84 37.88 33.52
CA ALA A 13 3.64 37.08 33.21
C ALA A 13 2.73 37.71 32.12
N GLY A 14 3.16 37.53 30.88
CA GLY A 14 2.35 37.75 29.68
C GLY A 14 3.06 37.15 28.47
N ALA A 15 3.54 35.92 28.61
CA ALA A 15 4.27 35.20 27.58
C ALA A 15 3.34 34.67 26.49
N LEU A 16 3.88 34.64 25.26
CA LEU A 16 3.58 33.67 24.20
C LEU A 16 2.25 33.86 23.44
N CYS A 17 2.29 34.60 22.32
CA CYS A 17 1.25 34.49 21.28
C CYS A 17 1.84 34.51 19.86
N LEU A 18 1.75 33.33 19.23
CA LEU A 18 1.66 33.06 17.79
C LEU A 18 2.92 33.16 16.91
N ALA A 19 3.72 32.09 16.97
CA ALA A 19 4.35 31.53 15.77
C ALA A 19 3.40 30.45 15.20
N ALA A 20 2.89 30.62 13.97
CA ALA A 20 2.43 29.53 13.07
C ALA A 20 1.63 30.06 11.86
N THR A 21 2.27 30.19 10.70
CA THR A 21 1.55 30.20 9.39
C THR A 21 2.40 29.57 8.28
N THR A 22 2.74 28.28 8.41
CA THR A 22 3.16 27.44 7.27
C THR A 22 2.48 26.07 7.35
N ALA A 23 1.18 26.04 7.14
CA ALA A 23 0.44 24.79 6.95
C ALA A 23 -0.83 25.12 6.17
N THR A 24 -0.96 24.60 4.95
CA THR A 24 -2.22 24.17 4.28
C THR A 24 -2.03 24.12 2.75
N ALA A 25 -1.40 23.05 2.25
CA ALA A 25 -1.47 22.71 0.82
C ALA A 25 -1.38 21.21 0.53
N THR A 26 -1.68 20.34 1.50
CA THR A 26 -1.74 18.88 1.28
C THR A 26 -3.16 18.33 1.15
N ALA A 27 -4.19 19.18 1.19
CA ALA A 27 -5.60 18.76 1.19
C ALA A 27 -6.15 18.36 -0.20
N LEU A 28 -5.37 18.48 -1.28
CA LEU A 28 -5.78 18.18 -2.66
C LEU A 28 -4.90 17.11 -3.34
N ALA A 29 -4.07 16.40 -2.58
CA ALA A 29 -3.65 15.09 -3.06
C ALA A 29 -4.91 14.22 -3.04
N ALA A 30 -5.64 14.19 -4.15
CA ALA A 30 -6.54 13.09 -4.44
C ALA A 30 -5.77 11.82 -4.06
N PRO A 31 -6.37 10.90 -3.29
CA PRO A 31 -5.66 9.71 -2.86
C PRO A 31 -4.99 9.16 -4.10
N ALA A 32 -3.67 8.91 -4.05
CA ALA A 32 -3.01 8.15 -5.09
C ALA A 32 -3.66 6.77 -5.03
N ARG A 33 -4.79 6.62 -5.72
CA ARG A 33 -5.62 5.43 -5.67
C ARG A 33 -4.74 4.38 -6.30
N ALA A 34 -4.27 3.47 -5.46
CA ALA A 34 -4.36 2.07 -5.75
C ALA A 34 -5.75 1.82 -6.39
N ASP A 35 -5.85 1.98 -7.71
CA ASP A 35 -7.13 2.09 -8.39
C ASP A 35 -7.65 0.69 -8.67
N GLN A 36 -8.62 0.32 -7.83
CA GLN A 36 -9.25 -0.98 -7.89
C GLN A 36 -10.06 -1.19 -9.18
N TYR A 37 -10.41 -0.13 -9.91
CA TYR A 37 -11.11 -0.25 -11.18
C TYR A 37 -10.15 -0.37 -12.37
N ASP A 38 -8.95 0.22 -12.31
CA ASP A 38 -7.88 -0.02 -13.28
C ASP A 38 -7.39 -1.47 -13.22
N PHE A 39 -7.38 -2.07 -12.03
CA PHE A 39 -7.20 -3.52 -11.86
C PHE A 39 -8.27 -4.33 -12.60
N VAL A 40 -9.55 -3.99 -12.42
CA VAL A 40 -10.66 -4.68 -13.10
C VAL A 40 -10.63 -4.46 -14.61
N ALA A 41 -10.35 -3.24 -15.06
CA ALA A 41 -10.21 -2.92 -16.47
C ALA A 41 -9.07 -3.71 -17.12
N MET A 42 -7.96 -3.94 -16.41
CA MET A 42 -6.87 -4.78 -16.89
C MET A 42 -7.29 -6.25 -17.00
N LEU A 43 -8.05 -6.77 -16.02
CA LEU A 43 -8.61 -8.13 -16.08
C LEU A 43 -9.55 -8.31 -17.28
N ASP A 44 -10.43 -7.34 -17.51
CA ASP A 44 -11.36 -7.34 -18.65
C ASP A 44 -10.61 -7.31 -19.98
N ASN A 45 -9.55 -6.49 -20.08
CA ASN A 45 -8.73 -6.38 -21.29
C ASN A 45 -7.94 -7.67 -21.58
N GLU A 46 -7.51 -8.39 -20.53
CA GLU A 46 -6.81 -9.68 -20.64
C GLU A 46 -7.77 -10.87 -20.77
N GLY A 47 -9.08 -10.64 -20.73
CA GLY A 47 -10.10 -11.69 -20.87
C GLY A 47 -10.22 -12.61 -19.65
N VAL A 48 -9.82 -12.15 -18.47
CA VAL A 48 -9.94 -12.92 -17.22
C VAL A 48 -11.38 -12.86 -16.74
N TYR A 49 -12.04 -14.03 -16.65
CA TYR A 49 -13.40 -14.10 -16.15
C TYR A 49 -13.45 -14.00 -14.62
N TYR A 50 -14.35 -13.17 -14.10
CA TYR A 50 -14.72 -13.13 -12.68
C TYR A 50 -16.24 -13.05 -12.55
N SER A 51 -16.81 -13.74 -11.55
CA SER A 51 -18.25 -13.76 -11.30
C SER A 51 -18.78 -12.49 -10.62
N SER A 52 -17.90 -11.78 -9.91
CA SER A 52 -18.22 -10.60 -9.10
C SER A 52 -17.03 -9.66 -9.06
N ILE A 53 -17.27 -8.39 -9.40
CA ILE A 53 -16.27 -7.31 -9.32
C ILE A 53 -15.75 -7.17 -7.88
N THR A 54 -16.64 -7.27 -6.90
CA THR A 54 -16.25 -7.15 -5.48
C THR A 54 -15.32 -8.29 -5.09
N ASP A 55 -15.64 -9.52 -5.50
CA ASP A 55 -14.89 -10.71 -5.11
C ASP A 55 -13.48 -10.67 -5.72
N VAL A 56 -13.36 -10.31 -7.01
CA VAL A 56 -12.05 -10.22 -7.67
C VAL A 56 -11.21 -9.08 -7.09
N ILE A 57 -11.84 -7.96 -6.70
CA ILE A 57 -11.15 -6.87 -5.99
C ILE A 57 -10.62 -7.34 -4.63
N ASP A 58 -11.42 -8.11 -3.88
CA ASP A 58 -11.01 -8.64 -2.59
C ASP A 58 -9.88 -9.67 -2.71
N GLN A 59 -9.90 -10.49 -3.77
CA GLN A 59 -8.79 -11.39 -4.13
C GLN A 59 -7.51 -10.62 -4.43
N GLY A 60 -7.58 -9.57 -5.27
CA GLY A 60 -6.43 -8.71 -5.57
C GLY A 60 -5.87 -8.00 -4.33
N LYS A 61 -6.75 -7.49 -3.46
CA LYS A 61 -6.35 -6.90 -2.17
C LYS A 61 -5.70 -7.92 -1.24
N MET A 62 -6.19 -9.16 -1.21
CA MET A 62 -5.59 -10.21 -0.40
C MET A 62 -4.22 -10.64 -0.95
N ALA A 63 -4.07 -10.76 -2.26
CA ALA A 63 -2.77 -11.01 -2.90
C ALA A 63 -1.75 -9.93 -2.52
N CYS A 64 -2.16 -8.64 -2.57
CA CYS A 64 -1.33 -7.54 -2.08
C CYS A 64 -0.93 -7.70 -0.60
N ARG A 65 -1.86 -8.09 0.28
CA ARG A 65 -1.56 -8.32 1.70
C ARG A 65 -0.57 -9.46 1.90
N MET A 66 -0.73 -10.55 1.16
CA MET A 66 0.17 -11.71 1.22
C MET A 66 1.60 -11.36 0.76
N LEU A 67 1.72 -10.60 -0.33
CA LEU A 67 3.02 -10.15 -0.81
C LEU A 67 3.70 -9.20 0.18
N ARG A 68 2.94 -8.28 0.78
CA ARG A 68 3.46 -7.40 1.85
C ARG A 68 3.86 -8.15 3.11
N SER A 69 3.17 -9.25 3.44
CA SER A 69 3.53 -10.10 4.58
C SER A 69 4.67 -11.07 4.30
N GLY A 70 5.23 -11.06 3.09
CA GLY A 70 6.36 -11.93 2.71
C GLY A 70 5.98 -13.36 2.36
N ALA A 71 4.71 -13.66 2.03
CA ALA A 71 4.28 -15.01 1.66
C ALA A 71 4.94 -15.53 0.37
N GLY A 72 5.50 -14.64 -0.44
CA GLY A 72 6.15 -14.96 -1.71
C GLY A 72 5.17 -15.11 -2.88
N MET A 73 5.72 -15.09 -4.09
CA MET A 73 4.93 -15.20 -5.32
C MET A 73 4.24 -16.56 -5.49
N PRO A 74 4.90 -17.73 -5.29
CA PRO A 74 4.25 -19.04 -5.45
C PRO A 74 3.01 -19.18 -4.57
N THR A 75 3.13 -18.90 -3.27
CA THR A 75 2.02 -18.95 -2.31
C THR A 75 0.86 -18.02 -2.70
N THR A 76 1.19 -16.83 -3.22
CA THR A 76 0.18 -15.85 -3.63
C THR A 76 -0.56 -16.30 -4.90
N LEU A 77 0.17 -16.90 -5.86
CA LEU A 77 -0.42 -17.51 -7.04
C LEU A 77 -1.32 -18.69 -6.66
N ASP A 78 -0.87 -19.58 -5.78
CA ASP A 78 -1.67 -20.72 -5.31
C ASP A 78 -2.97 -20.28 -4.61
N TYR A 79 -2.90 -19.20 -3.81
CA TYR A 79 -4.09 -18.61 -3.20
C TYR A 79 -5.11 -18.14 -4.24
N VAL A 80 -4.65 -17.38 -5.26
CA VAL A 80 -5.53 -16.88 -6.31
C VAL A 80 -6.07 -18.03 -7.16
N ALA A 81 -5.24 -19.03 -7.49
CA ALA A 81 -5.67 -20.24 -8.21
C ALA A 81 -6.76 -21.01 -7.45
N GLY A 82 -6.72 -21.01 -6.11
CA GLY A 82 -7.78 -21.54 -5.25
C GLY A 82 -9.14 -20.86 -5.44
N GLY A 83 -9.18 -19.67 -6.05
CA GLY A 83 -10.40 -18.97 -6.46
C GLY A 83 -11.02 -19.49 -7.77
N GLY A 84 -10.42 -20.48 -8.43
CA GLY A 84 -10.94 -21.11 -9.65
C GLY A 84 -10.37 -20.55 -10.96
N TYR A 85 -9.34 -19.71 -10.89
CA TYR A 85 -8.67 -19.13 -12.05
C TYR A 85 -7.70 -20.13 -12.69
N ALA A 86 -7.57 -20.09 -14.01
CA ALA A 86 -6.52 -20.82 -14.72
C ALA A 86 -5.12 -20.28 -14.35
N PRO A 87 -4.03 -21.01 -14.61
CA PRO A 87 -2.69 -20.56 -14.28
C PRO A 87 -2.31 -19.20 -14.90
N TYR A 88 -2.72 -18.97 -16.15
CA TYR A 88 -2.52 -17.68 -16.81
C TYR A 88 -3.30 -16.57 -16.12
N GLU A 89 -4.58 -16.77 -15.88
CA GLU A 89 -5.47 -15.81 -15.23
C GLU A 89 -5.00 -15.46 -13.82
N THR A 90 -4.50 -16.46 -13.08
CA THR A 90 -3.90 -16.29 -11.75
C THR A 90 -2.73 -15.31 -11.80
N ALA A 91 -1.83 -15.48 -12.76
CA ALA A 91 -0.70 -14.58 -12.94
C ALA A 91 -1.15 -13.16 -13.31
N VAL A 92 -2.16 -13.03 -14.18
CA VAL A 92 -2.76 -11.74 -14.55
C VAL A 92 -3.37 -11.05 -13.34
N VAL A 93 -4.14 -11.76 -12.50
CA VAL A 93 -4.73 -11.21 -11.27
C VAL A 93 -3.65 -10.70 -10.31
N VAL A 94 -2.60 -11.49 -10.06
CA VAL A 94 -1.53 -11.08 -9.13
C VAL A 94 -0.72 -9.91 -9.70
N ALA A 95 -0.38 -9.95 -11.00
CA ALA A 95 0.38 -8.88 -11.64
C ALA A 95 -0.40 -7.57 -11.73
N SER A 96 -1.66 -7.63 -12.14
CA SER A 96 -2.54 -6.45 -12.22
C SER A 96 -2.82 -5.85 -10.83
N ALA A 97 -2.96 -6.67 -9.79
CA ALA A 97 -3.08 -6.19 -8.41
C ALA A 97 -1.79 -5.47 -7.97
N ALA A 98 -0.62 -6.04 -8.24
CA ALA A 98 0.66 -5.39 -7.94
C ALA A 98 0.83 -4.06 -8.69
N MET A 99 0.39 -3.98 -9.95
CA MET A 99 0.52 -2.76 -10.75
C MET A 99 -0.44 -1.65 -10.32
N ASN A 100 -1.70 -2.01 -10.07
CA ASN A 100 -2.77 -1.03 -9.89
C ASN A 100 -3.18 -0.83 -8.43
N MET A 101 -3.02 -1.83 -7.56
CA MET A 101 -3.44 -1.76 -6.16
C MET A 101 -2.29 -1.69 -5.14
N CYS A 102 -1.15 -2.31 -5.44
CA CYS A 102 -0.01 -2.37 -4.51
C CYS A 102 1.34 -2.20 -5.22
N PRO A 103 1.63 -1.02 -5.79
CA PRO A 103 2.89 -0.78 -6.51
C PRO A 103 4.14 -0.97 -5.64
N ASP A 104 3.99 -0.93 -4.32
CA ASP A 104 5.05 -1.21 -3.35
C ASP A 104 5.56 -2.66 -3.40
N VAL A 105 4.75 -3.63 -3.85
CA VAL A 105 5.19 -5.04 -3.99
C VAL A 105 5.67 -5.38 -5.40
N LEU A 106 5.66 -4.44 -6.36
CA LEU A 106 6.20 -4.67 -7.71
C LEU A 106 7.66 -5.15 -7.71
N PRO A 107 8.57 -4.67 -6.83
CA PRO A 107 9.92 -5.23 -6.76
C PRO A 107 9.92 -6.73 -6.47
N THR A 108 9.02 -7.22 -5.62
CA THR A 108 8.86 -8.65 -5.30
C THR A 108 8.40 -9.43 -6.52
N VAL A 109 7.41 -8.92 -7.25
CA VAL A 109 6.91 -9.55 -8.50
C VAL A 109 8.02 -9.61 -9.55
N ARG A 110 8.76 -8.51 -9.75
CA ARG A 110 9.87 -8.46 -10.72
C ARG A 110 11.02 -9.37 -10.33
N ALA A 111 11.35 -9.47 -9.05
CA ALA A 111 12.37 -10.37 -8.55
C ALA A 111 12.03 -11.82 -8.89
N PHE A 112 10.78 -12.24 -8.67
CA PHE A 112 10.31 -13.57 -9.04
C PHE A 112 10.43 -13.84 -10.56
N LEU A 113 9.97 -12.90 -11.40
CA LEU A 113 10.08 -13.02 -12.86
C LEU A 113 11.54 -13.07 -13.36
N GLY A 114 12.45 -12.39 -12.66
CA GLY A 114 13.88 -12.40 -12.93
C GLY A 114 14.64 -13.64 -12.44
N GLY A 115 13.95 -14.64 -11.88
CA GLY A 115 14.56 -15.88 -11.36
C GLY A 115 14.71 -15.93 -9.83
N GLY A 116 14.06 -15.02 -9.09
CA GLY A 116 14.00 -14.97 -7.63
C GLY A 116 13.11 -16.06 -7.06
N SER A 117 13.54 -17.30 -7.19
CA SER A 117 12.98 -18.45 -6.50
C SER A 117 13.58 -18.53 -5.09
N THR A 118 13.04 -17.80 -4.10
CA THR A 118 13.22 -18.21 -2.70
C THR A 118 12.26 -19.36 -2.40
N ALA A 119 12.45 -20.48 -3.11
CA ALA A 119 11.77 -21.74 -2.87
C ALA A 119 12.54 -22.62 -1.86
N ASP A 120 13.41 -22.02 -1.05
CA ASP A 120 14.14 -22.70 0.02
C ASP A 120 13.97 -21.91 1.34
N ALA A 121 12.91 -22.25 2.09
CA ALA A 121 12.82 -22.05 3.54
C ALA A 121 11.82 -23.04 4.14
#